data_AF-A0A1E4TEG4-F1
#
_entry.id   AF-A0A1E4TEG4-F1
#
_cell.length_a   1.000
_cell.length_b   1.000
_cell.length_c   1.000
_cell.angle_alpha   90.00
_cell.angle_beta   90.00
_cell.angle_gamma   90.00
#
_symmetry.space_group_name_H-M   'P 1'
#
loop_
_entity.id
_entity.type
_entity.pdbx_description
1 polymer ?
#
loop_
_entity_poly.entity_id
_entity_poly.type
_entity_poly.pdbx_seq_one_letter_code
_entity_poly.pdbx_strand_id
1 'polypeptide(L)'
;MRVYSLIALASAIYAWKIADGEISVNEKVGIIDSSSFTAKQPAKKLEFNTNQILRVKFNLGELSEVPNQVFVQLIDSSDNEAVFPVQVRNSGRSKVSIESKTIPLSGDVSMRLLIGAANSKDVVDIEIGSLNILSSASQKSKRDLQLHSKPEQFHTFNSEAKPAPIALVAIFASAIVASLAVLIFMWNNEGMLNLRFLKTSLSSLPQTIFLASIISIQVLFHYYYLGASIFTVIKFMAVLLPALAYSSLKIFPVIDSRILSSKN
;
A
#
# COMPACT_ATOMS: atom_id res chain seq x y z
N MET A 1 -61.78 -57.36 22.62
CA MET A 1 -60.73 -56.39 22.21
C MET A 1 -61.39 -55.33 21.33
N ARG A 2 -61.32 -54.07 21.77
CA ARG A 2 -61.86 -52.89 21.06
C ARG A 2 -60.79 -52.30 20.13
N VAL A 3 -61.27 -51.40 19.25
CA VAL A 3 -60.58 -50.25 18.63
C VAL A 3 -60.16 -50.50 17.18
N TYR A 4 -61.02 -50.20 16.20
CA TYR A 4 -61.43 -48.91 15.59
C TYR A 4 -60.54 -48.49 14.40
N SER A 5 -61.14 -48.61 13.23
CA SER A 5 -60.95 -47.88 11.97
C SER A 5 -60.16 -46.56 12.08
N LEU A 6 -59.01 -46.49 11.42
CA LEU A 6 -58.33 -45.23 11.09
C LEU A 6 -58.96 -44.63 9.83
N ILE A 7 -59.89 -43.70 10.04
CA ILE A 7 -60.35 -42.77 9.01
C ILE A 7 -59.23 -41.75 8.82
N ALA A 8 -58.62 -41.75 7.64
CA ALA A 8 -57.71 -40.69 7.21
C ALA A 8 -58.52 -39.40 7.00
N LEU A 9 -58.55 -38.53 8.03
CA LEU A 9 -58.94 -37.13 7.82
C LEU A 9 -57.81 -36.44 7.06
N ALA A 10 -58.01 -36.23 5.76
CA ALA A 10 -57.28 -35.23 5.00
C ALA A 10 -57.66 -33.85 5.55
N SER A 11 -56.87 -33.33 6.49
CA SER A 11 -56.89 -31.90 6.78
C SER A 11 -56.31 -31.18 5.58
N ALA A 12 -57.18 -30.65 4.72
CA ALA A 12 -56.81 -29.59 3.80
C ALA A 12 -56.48 -28.35 4.65
N ILE A 13 -55.21 -28.24 5.03
CA ILE A 13 -54.64 -27.04 5.63
C ILE A 13 -54.85 -25.94 4.58
N TYR A 14 -55.57 -24.89 4.93
CA TYR A 14 -55.63 -23.64 4.15
C TYR A 14 -54.29 -22.89 4.31
N ALA A 15 -53.17 -23.59 4.04
CA ALA A 15 -51.86 -22.97 3.93
C ALA A 15 -51.90 -22.03 2.74
N TRP A 16 -51.37 -20.81 2.87
CA TRP A 16 -51.26 -19.89 1.75
C TRP A 16 -50.58 -20.58 0.57
N LYS A 17 -51.33 -20.82 -0.49
CA LYS A 17 -50.82 -21.48 -1.69
C LYS A 17 -50.19 -20.42 -2.58
N ILE A 18 -48.88 -20.48 -2.69
CA ILE A 18 -48.16 -19.70 -3.70
C ILE A 18 -48.52 -20.30 -5.06
N ALA A 19 -49.23 -19.52 -5.87
CA ALA A 19 -49.68 -19.94 -7.20
C ALA A 19 -48.49 -20.00 -8.15
N ASP A 20 -47.77 -18.87 -8.29
CA ASP A 20 -46.59 -18.75 -9.13
C ASP A 20 -45.64 -17.68 -8.57
N GLY A 21 -44.34 -17.96 -8.63
CA GLY A 21 -43.26 -17.03 -8.29
C GLY A 21 -42.20 -16.97 -9.38
N GLU A 22 -41.53 -15.82 -9.52
CA GLU A 22 -40.46 -15.59 -10.48
C GLU A 22 -39.27 -14.96 -9.73
N ILE A 23 -38.11 -15.59 -9.83
CA ILE A 23 -36.82 -15.02 -9.43
C ILE A 23 -36.12 -14.56 -10.71
N SER A 24 -35.74 -13.29 -10.76
CA SER A 24 -35.04 -12.71 -11.89
C SER A 24 -33.80 -11.95 -11.46
N VAL A 25 -32.69 -12.20 -12.13
CA VAL A 25 -31.45 -11.44 -11.98
C VAL A 25 -31.43 -10.37 -13.08
N ASN A 26 -31.37 -9.11 -12.66
CA ASN A 26 -31.43 -7.96 -13.57
C ASN A 26 -30.12 -7.18 -13.53
N GLU A 27 -29.70 -6.66 -14.68
CA GLU A 27 -28.70 -5.60 -14.76
C GLU A 27 -29.36 -4.23 -14.92
N LYS A 28 -28.57 -3.15 -14.90
CA LYS A 28 -29.06 -1.79 -15.22
C LYS A 28 -29.73 -1.71 -16.59
N VAL A 29 -29.47 -2.66 -17.49
CA VAL A 29 -30.09 -2.80 -18.81
C VAL A 29 -30.50 -4.26 -19.02
N GLY A 30 -31.78 -4.59 -18.77
CA GLY A 30 -32.37 -5.89 -19.12
C GLY A 30 -32.32 -6.98 -18.04
N ILE A 31 -33.14 -8.03 -18.26
CA ILE A 31 -33.20 -9.25 -17.46
C ILE A 31 -32.12 -10.20 -18.01
N ILE A 32 -31.19 -10.65 -17.17
CA ILE A 32 -30.10 -11.55 -17.59
C ILE A 32 -30.56 -13.00 -17.52
N ASP A 33 -31.20 -13.38 -16.41
CA ASP A 33 -31.70 -14.73 -16.19
C ASP A 33 -32.97 -14.68 -15.34
N SER A 34 -33.96 -15.48 -15.67
CA SER A 34 -35.21 -15.60 -14.92
C SER A 34 -35.62 -17.05 -14.79
N SER A 35 -36.01 -17.42 -13.58
CA SER A 35 -36.50 -18.75 -13.26
C SER A 35 -37.77 -18.64 -12.44
N SER A 36 -38.80 -19.36 -12.88
CA SER A 36 -40.05 -19.51 -12.14
C SER A 36 -39.90 -20.55 -11.04
N PHE A 37 -40.53 -20.32 -9.90
CA PHE A 37 -40.66 -21.29 -8.81
C PHE A 37 -42.12 -21.47 -8.42
N THR A 38 -42.45 -22.66 -7.93
CA THR A 38 -43.77 -23.03 -7.42
C THR A 38 -43.59 -23.67 -6.04
N ALA A 39 -44.62 -23.71 -5.20
CA ALA A 39 -44.55 -24.20 -3.81
C ALA A 39 -43.96 -25.62 -3.58
N LYS A 40 -43.69 -26.40 -4.64
CA LYS A 40 -43.10 -27.75 -4.58
C LYS A 40 -41.80 -27.90 -5.38
N GLN A 41 -41.37 -26.89 -6.13
CA GLN A 41 -40.19 -26.96 -6.99
C GLN A 41 -39.37 -25.67 -6.85
N PRO A 42 -38.15 -25.75 -6.26
CA PRO A 42 -37.26 -24.62 -6.17
C PRO A 42 -36.72 -24.24 -7.55
N ALA A 43 -36.41 -22.95 -7.73
CA ALA A 43 -35.80 -22.44 -8.94
C ALA A 43 -34.38 -23.01 -9.14
N LYS A 44 -33.97 -23.09 -10.42
CA LYS A 44 -32.61 -23.51 -10.81
C LYS A 44 -31.56 -22.56 -10.21
N LYS A 45 -30.37 -23.09 -9.91
CA LYS A 45 -29.23 -22.32 -9.41
C LYS A 45 -28.90 -21.16 -10.36
N LEU A 46 -28.95 -19.93 -9.86
CA LEU A 46 -28.66 -18.71 -10.62
C LEU A 46 -27.29 -18.15 -10.23
N GLU A 47 -26.56 -17.61 -11.20
CA GLU A 47 -25.31 -16.89 -10.95
C GLU A 47 -25.60 -15.41 -10.73
N PHE A 48 -24.98 -14.83 -9.71
CA PHE A 48 -25.19 -13.45 -9.29
C PHE A 48 -23.85 -12.73 -9.16
N ASN A 49 -23.64 -11.74 -10.03
CA ASN A 49 -22.42 -10.98 -10.15
C ASN A 49 -22.56 -9.57 -9.53
N THR A 50 -21.43 -8.91 -9.39
CA THR A 50 -21.30 -7.51 -8.98
C THR A 50 -22.16 -6.57 -9.85
N ASN A 51 -22.87 -5.64 -9.21
CA ASN A 51 -23.81 -4.68 -9.82
C ASN A 51 -25.14 -5.24 -10.37
N GLN A 52 -25.47 -6.50 -10.08
CA GLN A 52 -26.79 -7.05 -10.42
C GLN A 52 -27.82 -6.81 -9.31
N ILE A 53 -29.10 -6.86 -9.71
CA ILE A 53 -30.27 -6.67 -8.84
C ILE A 53 -31.11 -7.95 -8.91
N LEU A 54 -31.21 -8.62 -7.77
CA LEU A 54 -32.05 -9.79 -7.59
C LEU A 54 -33.48 -9.31 -7.36
N ARG A 55 -34.40 -9.66 -8.26
CA ARG A 55 -35.83 -9.37 -8.11
C ARG A 55 -36.60 -10.65 -7.88
N VAL A 56 -37.27 -10.72 -6.74
CA VAL A 56 -38.19 -11.81 -6.40
C VAL A 56 -39.61 -11.26 -6.53
N LYS A 57 -40.41 -11.88 -7.40
CA LYS A 57 -41.85 -11.61 -7.52
C LYS A 57 -42.59 -12.88 -7.16
N PHE A 58 -43.68 -12.76 -6.42
CA PHE A 58 -44.56 -13.90 -6.18
C PHE A 58 -46.00 -13.43 -6.03
N ASN A 59 -46.91 -14.35 -6.33
CA ASN A 59 -48.33 -14.14 -6.18
C ASN A 59 -48.94 -15.19 -5.24
N LEU A 60 -49.59 -14.71 -4.19
CA LEU A 60 -50.28 -15.52 -3.19
C LEU A 60 -51.75 -15.81 -3.56
N GLY A 61 -52.21 -15.37 -4.74
CA GLY A 61 -53.59 -15.56 -5.20
C GLY A 61 -54.57 -14.60 -4.52
N GLU A 62 -55.86 -14.98 -4.48
CA GLU A 62 -56.88 -14.23 -3.73
C GLU A 62 -56.72 -14.47 -2.23
N LEU A 63 -56.33 -13.44 -1.49
CA LEU A 63 -56.13 -13.52 -0.04
C LEU A 63 -57.35 -13.03 0.73
N SER A 64 -57.76 -13.82 1.71
CA SER A 64 -58.75 -13.41 2.72
C SER A 64 -58.15 -12.43 3.75
N GLU A 65 -56.84 -12.50 4.00
CA GLU A 65 -56.09 -11.60 4.89
C GLU A 65 -54.66 -11.37 4.34
N VAL A 66 -54.14 -10.15 4.47
CA VAL A 66 -52.77 -9.82 4.03
C VAL A 66 -51.77 -10.27 5.11
N PRO A 67 -50.72 -11.03 4.77
CA PRO A 67 -49.74 -11.50 5.76
C PRO A 67 -48.94 -10.32 6.34
N ASN A 68 -48.77 -10.31 7.67
CA ASN A 68 -48.08 -9.24 8.39
C ASN A 68 -46.55 -9.37 8.36
N GLN A 69 -46.03 -10.57 8.15
CA GLN A 69 -44.59 -10.86 8.16
C GLN A 69 -44.23 -11.66 6.91
N VAL A 70 -43.46 -11.04 6.01
CA VAL A 70 -42.93 -11.73 4.83
C VAL A 70 -41.47 -11.37 4.66
N PHE A 71 -40.62 -12.39 4.58
CA PHE A 71 -39.18 -12.22 4.49
C PHE A 71 -38.60 -13.15 3.42
N VAL A 72 -37.64 -12.62 2.66
CA VAL A 72 -36.73 -13.43 1.86
C VAL A 72 -35.45 -13.58 2.67
N GLN A 73 -35.13 -14.80 3.06
CA GLN A 73 -33.94 -15.15 3.82
C GLN A 73 -32.91 -15.75 2.87
N LEU A 74 -31.67 -15.28 2.97
CA LEU A 74 -30.50 -15.81 2.29
C LEU A 74 -29.60 -16.48 3.34
N ILE A 75 -29.23 -17.73 3.13
CA ILE A 75 -28.42 -18.53 4.05
C ILE A 75 -27.18 -19.01 3.29
N ASP A 76 -25.99 -18.69 3.81
CA ASP A 76 -24.72 -19.18 3.29
C ASP A 76 -24.37 -20.56 3.90
N SER A 77 -23.51 -21.32 3.22
CA SER A 77 -22.87 -22.55 3.67
C SER A 77 -22.24 -22.49 5.07
N SER A 78 -21.84 -21.29 5.52
CA SER A 78 -21.30 -21.02 6.85
C SER A 78 -22.36 -20.60 7.89
N ASP A 79 -23.64 -20.86 7.62
CA ASP A 79 -24.81 -20.53 8.46
C ASP A 79 -24.99 -19.02 8.72
N ASN A 80 -24.39 -18.19 7.88
CA ASN A 80 -24.59 -16.74 7.93
C ASN A 80 -25.89 -16.39 7.21
N GLU A 81 -26.75 -15.64 7.89
CA GLU A 81 -28.07 -15.28 7.36
C GLU A 81 -28.19 -13.79 7.02
N ALA A 82 -28.89 -13.49 5.93
CA ALA A 82 -29.33 -12.15 5.59
C ALA A 82 -30.82 -12.16 5.28
N VAL A 83 -31.58 -11.32 5.98
CA VAL A 83 -33.05 -11.28 5.92
C VAL A 83 -33.51 -9.99 5.28
N PHE A 84 -34.37 -10.09 4.26
CA PHE A 84 -34.93 -8.96 3.54
C PHE A 84 -36.45 -8.91 3.70
N PRO A 85 -37.02 -7.84 4.30
CA PRO A 85 -38.46 -7.72 4.45
C PRO A 85 -39.14 -7.46 3.11
N VAL A 86 -40.32 -8.04 2.95
CA VAL A 86 -41.12 -8.02 1.73
C VAL A 86 -42.50 -7.45 2.04
N GLN A 87 -42.96 -6.50 1.23
CA GLN A 87 -44.32 -5.97 1.34
C GLN A 87 -45.26 -6.66 0.35
N VAL A 88 -46.38 -7.19 0.85
CA VAL A 88 -47.44 -7.79 0.01
C VAL A 88 -48.55 -6.76 -0.18
N ARG A 89 -49.00 -6.55 -1.42
CA ARG A 89 -50.13 -5.66 -1.72
C ARG A 89 -51.46 -6.37 -1.46
N ASN A 90 -52.54 -5.63 -1.27
CA ASN A 90 -53.90 -6.17 -1.12
C ASN A 90 -54.34 -7.09 -2.29
N SER A 91 -53.69 -6.98 -3.46
CA SER A 91 -53.90 -7.87 -4.61
C SER A 91 -53.15 -9.21 -4.57
N GLY A 92 -52.48 -9.53 -3.46
CA GLY A 92 -51.68 -10.76 -3.28
C GLY A 92 -50.34 -10.84 -4.01
N ARG A 93 -50.03 -9.82 -4.83
CA ARG A 93 -48.76 -9.69 -5.53
C ARG A 93 -47.71 -8.99 -4.66
N SER A 94 -46.49 -9.50 -4.71
CA SER A 94 -45.33 -8.87 -4.09
C SER A 94 -44.14 -8.79 -5.05
N LYS A 95 -43.28 -7.80 -4.81
CA LYS A 95 -42.03 -7.58 -5.54
C LYS A 95 -40.99 -7.03 -4.59
N VAL A 96 -39.85 -7.69 -4.49
CA VAL A 96 -38.66 -7.19 -3.79
C VAL A 96 -37.50 -7.12 -4.75
N SER A 97 -36.71 -6.07 -4.60
CA SER A 97 -35.53 -5.79 -5.41
C SER A 97 -34.36 -5.65 -4.46
N ILE A 98 -33.47 -6.64 -4.46
CA ILE A 98 -32.30 -6.71 -3.58
C ILE A 98 -31.08 -6.40 -4.42
N GLU A 99 -30.32 -5.38 -4.02
CA GLU A 99 -29.11 -4.99 -4.73
C GLU A 99 -27.92 -5.82 -4.25
N SER A 100 -26.99 -6.16 -5.15
CA SER A 100 -25.77 -6.89 -4.81
C SER A 100 -24.97 -6.25 -3.66
N LYS A 101 -24.98 -4.92 -3.55
CA LYS A 101 -24.29 -4.17 -2.47
C LYS A 101 -24.91 -4.35 -1.09
N THR A 102 -26.18 -4.71 -1.03
CA THR A 102 -26.92 -4.86 0.23
C THR A 102 -26.84 -6.26 0.81
N ILE A 103 -26.29 -7.22 0.05
CA ILE A 103 -26.15 -8.62 0.48
C ILE A 103 -24.77 -8.77 1.14
N PRO A 104 -24.70 -9.02 2.47
CA PRO A 104 -23.44 -9.17 3.19
C PRO A 104 -22.84 -10.59 3.08
N LEU A 105 -23.34 -11.42 2.17
CA LEU A 105 -22.98 -12.84 1.99
C LEU A 105 -22.20 -13.04 0.68
N SER A 106 -21.40 -14.10 0.58
CA SER A 106 -20.59 -14.42 -0.60
C SER A 106 -20.45 -15.93 -0.74
N GLY A 107 -20.48 -16.46 -1.97
CA GLY A 107 -20.43 -17.91 -2.22
C GLY A 107 -21.78 -18.52 -2.57
N ASP A 108 -21.93 -19.82 -2.28
CA ASP A 108 -23.17 -20.56 -2.55
C ASP A 108 -24.20 -20.31 -1.42
N VAL A 109 -25.31 -19.70 -1.80
CA VAL A 109 -26.34 -19.20 -0.88
C VAL A 109 -27.70 -19.83 -1.22
N SER A 110 -28.37 -20.41 -0.23
CA SER A 110 -29.75 -20.89 -0.35
C SER A 110 -30.74 -19.76 -0.03
N MET A 111 -31.83 -19.67 -0.81
CA MET A 111 -32.85 -18.65 -0.67
C MET A 111 -34.16 -19.27 -0.18
N ARG A 112 -34.68 -18.76 0.94
CA ARG A 112 -35.94 -19.18 1.54
C ARG A 112 -36.93 -18.04 1.60
N LEU A 113 -38.21 -18.36 1.46
CA LEU A 113 -39.33 -17.43 1.62
C LEU A 113 -40.11 -17.82 2.87
N LEU A 114 -40.15 -16.91 3.83
CA LEU A 114 -40.87 -17.04 5.09
C LEU A 114 -42.10 -16.14 5.05
N ILE A 115 -43.29 -16.70 5.27
CA ILE A 115 -44.56 -15.99 5.31
C ILE A 115 -45.28 -16.34 6.61
N GLY A 116 -45.69 -15.33 7.37
CA GLY A 116 -46.45 -15.47 8.61
C GLY A 116 -47.43 -14.30 8.81
N ALA A 117 -48.49 -14.55 9.57
CA ALA A 117 -49.41 -13.51 10.04
C ALA A 117 -49.71 -13.72 11.52
N ALA A 118 -49.97 -12.63 12.25
CA ALA A 118 -50.11 -12.66 13.70
C ALA A 118 -51.33 -13.48 14.18
N ASN A 119 -52.35 -13.60 13.34
CA ASN A 119 -53.63 -14.22 13.69
C ASN A 119 -53.87 -15.56 12.97
N SER A 120 -52.93 -16.04 12.14
CA SER A 120 -53.04 -17.34 11.45
C SER A 120 -52.03 -18.33 12.02
N LYS A 121 -52.42 -19.62 12.09
CA LYS A 121 -51.49 -20.73 12.42
C LYS A 121 -50.68 -21.20 11.21
N ASP A 122 -50.99 -20.68 10.03
CA ASP A 122 -50.35 -21.03 8.78
C ASP A 122 -49.05 -20.23 8.63
N VAL A 123 -47.92 -20.93 8.74
CA VAL A 123 -46.58 -20.42 8.46
C VAL A 123 -46.09 -21.14 7.22
N VAL A 124 -45.60 -20.39 6.23
CA VAL A 124 -45.01 -20.95 5.01
C VAL A 124 -43.51 -20.71 5.07
N ASP A 125 -42.75 -21.80 5.11
CA ASP A 125 -41.30 -21.81 4.90
C ASP A 125 -41.02 -22.68 3.68
N ILE A 126 -40.57 -22.05 2.60
CA ILE A 126 -40.21 -22.76 1.36
C ILE A 126 -38.85 -22.31 0.85
N GLU A 127 -38.08 -23.26 0.34
CA GLU A 127 -36.88 -22.98 -0.44
C GLU A 127 -37.27 -22.58 -1.85
N ILE A 128 -36.91 -21.36 -2.25
CA ILE A 128 -37.32 -20.78 -3.54
C ILE A 128 -36.22 -20.88 -4.60
N GLY A 129 -34.96 -21.09 -4.20
CA GLY A 129 -33.85 -21.32 -5.13
C GLY A 129 -32.48 -21.24 -4.47
N SER A 130 -31.42 -21.45 -5.26
CA SER A 130 -30.03 -21.27 -4.85
C SER A 130 -29.32 -20.25 -5.73
N LEU A 131 -28.39 -19.49 -5.15
CA LEU A 131 -27.66 -18.41 -5.79
C LEU A 131 -26.17 -18.62 -5.58
N ASN A 132 -25.36 -18.48 -6.62
CA ASN A 132 -23.92 -18.36 -6.47
C ASN A 132 -23.53 -16.90 -6.59
N ILE A 133 -23.09 -16.30 -5.48
CA ILE A 133 -22.68 -14.90 -5.41
C ILE A 133 -21.17 -14.82 -5.67
N LEU A 134 -20.80 -14.40 -6.88
CA LEU A 134 -19.43 -14.06 -7.23
C LEU A 134 -19.09 -12.66 -6.71
N SER A 135 -18.93 -12.56 -5.39
CA SER A 135 -18.57 -11.29 -4.75
C SER A 135 -17.08 -10.99 -4.96
N SER A 136 -16.79 -9.96 -5.75
CA SER A 136 -15.48 -9.32 -5.75
C SER A 136 -15.32 -8.51 -4.47
N ALA A 137 -14.76 -9.15 -3.45
CA ALA A 137 -13.93 -8.54 -2.41
C ALA A 137 -14.39 -7.15 -1.90
N SER A 138 -15.58 -7.03 -1.32
CA SER A 138 -15.89 -5.82 -0.54
C SER A 138 -16.93 -6.07 0.54
N GLN A 139 -16.50 -6.82 1.56
CA GLN A 139 -16.64 -6.46 2.98
C GLN A 139 -16.30 -7.73 3.74
N LYS A 140 -15.00 -7.93 4.02
CA LYS A 140 -14.63 -8.73 5.18
C LYS A 140 -15.35 -8.07 6.35
N SER A 141 -16.42 -8.69 6.82
CA SER A 141 -17.18 -8.26 7.97
C SER A 141 -16.19 -7.98 9.09
N LYS A 142 -16.14 -6.73 9.56
CA LYS A 142 -15.33 -6.33 10.72
C LYS A 142 -15.66 -7.15 11.98
N ARG A 143 -16.71 -7.98 11.97
CA ARG A 143 -17.11 -8.82 13.10
C ARG A 143 -16.18 -9.99 13.36
N ASP A 144 -15.32 -10.37 12.42
CA ASP A 144 -14.31 -11.40 12.65
C ASP A 144 -12.95 -10.80 13.06
N LEU A 145 -12.99 -9.70 13.81
CA LEU A 145 -11.90 -9.39 14.74
C LEU A 145 -11.98 -10.37 15.92
N GLN A 146 -11.89 -11.67 15.62
CA GLN A 146 -11.58 -12.68 16.61
C GLN A 146 -10.29 -12.21 17.30
N LEU A 147 -10.24 -12.31 18.63
CA LEU A 147 -9.07 -11.97 19.45
C LEU A 147 -7.94 -12.96 19.12
N HIS A 148 -7.31 -12.75 17.96
CA HIS A 148 -6.19 -13.51 17.48
C HIS A 148 -4.98 -12.60 17.44
N SER A 149 -3.83 -13.18 17.77
CA SER A 149 -2.55 -12.52 17.61
C SER A 149 -2.41 -12.10 16.15
N LYS A 150 -2.19 -10.80 15.91
CA LYS A 150 -1.92 -10.29 14.56
C LYS A 150 -0.56 -10.81 14.11
N PRO A 151 -0.37 -11.07 12.81
CA PRO A 151 0.94 -11.40 12.29
C PRO A 151 1.94 -10.28 12.62
N GLU A 152 3.14 -10.66 13.03
CA GLU A 152 4.24 -9.73 13.32
C GLU A 152 4.64 -8.98 12.04
N GLN A 153 4.81 -7.67 12.16
CA GLN A 153 5.21 -6.81 11.05
C GLN A 153 6.72 -6.62 11.05
N PHE A 154 7.41 -7.19 10.07
CA PHE A 154 8.82 -6.95 9.87
C PHE A 154 9.04 -5.73 8.97
N HIS A 155 9.72 -4.72 9.49
CA HIS A 155 10.18 -3.61 8.66
C HIS A 155 11.30 -4.11 7.75
N THR A 156 11.08 -4.07 6.44
CA THR A 156 12.12 -4.39 5.45
C THR A 156 12.92 -3.13 5.18
N PHE A 157 14.17 -3.10 5.62
CA PHE A 157 15.09 -2.01 5.30
C PHE A 157 15.45 -2.03 3.82
N ASN A 158 15.70 -0.84 3.27
CA ASN A 158 16.23 -0.72 1.92
C ASN A 158 17.61 -1.38 1.85
N SER A 159 17.89 -2.08 0.74
CA SER A 159 19.22 -2.63 0.49
C SER A 159 20.25 -1.52 0.31
N GLU A 160 21.44 -1.69 0.87
CA GLU A 160 22.57 -0.79 0.63
C GLU A 160 22.99 -0.80 -0.84
N ALA A 161 23.49 0.35 -1.32
CA ALA A 161 24.02 0.47 -2.67
C ALA A 161 25.29 -0.38 -2.83
N LYS A 162 25.40 -1.12 -3.95
CA LYS A 162 26.57 -1.95 -4.22
C LYS A 162 27.79 -1.06 -4.54
N PRO A 163 28.93 -1.24 -3.84
CA PRO A 163 30.14 -0.50 -4.14
C PRO A 163 30.77 -0.94 -5.47
N ALA A 164 31.57 -0.07 -6.07
CA ALA A 164 32.32 -0.37 -7.28
C ALA A 164 33.44 -1.42 -7.04
N PRO A 165 33.88 -2.17 -8.06
CA PRO A 165 35.00 -3.10 -7.93
C PRO A 165 36.30 -2.39 -7.53
N ILE A 166 37.00 -2.93 -6.53
CA ILE A 166 38.24 -2.36 -5.97
C ILE A 166 39.33 -2.18 -7.04
N ALA A 167 39.42 -3.12 -7.99
CA ALA A 167 40.40 -3.04 -9.08
C ALA A 167 40.19 -1.79 -9.95
N LEU A 168 38.94 -1.43 -10.24
CA LEU A 168 38.63 -0.25 -11.05
C LEU A 168 39.02 1.03 -10.30
N VAL A 169 38.67 1.12 -9.02
CA VAL A 169 39.03 2.26 -8.16
C VAL A 169 40.55 2.40 -8.05
N ALA A 170 41.27 1.30 -7.89
CA ALA A 170 42.74 1.29 -7.81
C ALA A 170 43.39 1.79 -9.10
N ILE A 171 42.88 1.39 -10.27
CA ILE A 171 43.37 1.87 -11.57
C ILE A 171 43.23 3.39 -11.67
N PHE A 172 42.05 3.94 -11.39
CA PHE A 172 41.83 5.38 -11.46
C PHE A 172 42.67 6.15 -10.42
N ALA A 173 42.76 5.65 -9.18
CA ALA A 173 43.63 6.24 -8.17
C ALA A 173 45.11 6.24 -8.62
N SER A 174 45.58 5.15 -9.20
CA SER A 174 46.94 5.05 -9.74
C SER A 174 47.18 6.00 -10.92
N ALA A 175 46.18 6.19 -11.79
CA ALA A 175 46.27 7.13 -12.91
C ALA A 175 46.39 8.59 -12.42
N ILE A 176 45.67 8.96 -11.36
CA ILE A 176 45.79 10.29 -10.74
C ILE A 176 47.21 10.50 -10.17
N VAL A 177 47.73 9.51 -9.43
CA VAL A 177 49.09 9.57 -8.87
C VAL A 177 50.15 9.62 -9.98
N ALA A 178 49.98 8.82 -11.04
CA ALA A 178 50.87 8.83 -12.20
C ALA A 178 50.84 10.19 -12.92
N SER A 179 49.67 10.81 -13.09
CA SER A 179 49.56 12.14 -13.68
C SER A 179 50.30 13.19 -12.85
N LEU A 180 50.24 13.11 -11.52
CA LEU A 180 50.99 14.00 -10.64
C LEU A 180 52.51 13.77 -10.78
N ALA A 181 52.94 12.50 -10.87
CA ALA A 181 54.34 12.16 -11.07
C ALA A 181 54.88 12.67 -12.42
N VAL A 182 54.08 12.58 -13.49
CA VAL A 182 54.42 13.15 -14.80
C VAL A 182 54.59 14.66 -14.71
N LEU A 183 53.68 15.37 -14.01
CA LEU A 183 53.79 16.81 -13.82
C LEU A 183 55.09 17.20 -13.10
N ILE A 184 55.44 16.49 -12.02
CA ILE A 184 56.68 16.71 -11.28
C ILE A 184 57.90 16.43 -12.16
N PHE A 185 57.87 15.37 -12.95
CA PHE A 185 58.94 15.04 -13.89
C PHE A 185 59.14 16.12 -14.96
N MET A 186 58.04 16.66 -15.51
CA MET A 186 58.10 17.77 -16.46
C MET A 186 58.71 19.03 -15.82
N TRP A 187 58.28 19.40 -14.61
CA TRP A 187 58.91 20.53 -13.89
C TRP A 187 60.40 20.31 -13.59
N ASN A 188 60.82 19.07 -13.38
CA ASN A 188 62.23 18.75 -13.21
C ASN A 188 63.03 18.98 -14.49
N ASN A 189 62.51 18.51 -15.63
CA ASN A 189 63.18 18.62 -16.93
C ASN A 189 63.29 20.07 -17.40
N GLU A 190 62.29 20.90 -17.13
CA GLU A 190 62.30 22.34 -17.41
C GLU A 190 63.17 23.14 -16.42
N GLY A 191 63.85 22.47 -15.47
CA GLY A 191 64.69 23.13 -14.46
C GLY A 191 63.92 23.99 -13.45
N MET A 192 62.58 23.89 -13.43
CA MET A 192 61.70 24.61 -12.50
C MET A 192 61.82 24.10 -11.06
N LEU A 193 62.16 22.82 -10.85
CA LEU A 193 62.44 22.24 -9.52
C LEU A 193 63.81 22.65 -8.97
N ASN A 194 64.08 23.95 -8.92
CA ASN A 194 65.31 24.47 -8.36
C ASN A 194 65.20 24.59 -6.82
N LEU A 195 65.65 23.55 -6.12
CA LEU A 195 65.66 23.50 -4.65
C LEU A 195 66.62 24.51 -4.00
N ARG A 196 67.40 25.28 -4.79
CA ARG A 196 68.20 26.40 -4.27
C ARG A 196 67.32 27.45 -3.59
N PHE A 197 66.07 27.60 -4.04
CA PHE A 197 65.08 28.47 -3.38
C PHE A 197 64.83 28.06 -1.92
N LEU A 198 64.83 26.76 -1.58
CA LEU A 198 64.63 26.32 -0.20
C LEU A 198 65.79 26.76 0.71
N LYS A 199 67.04 26.60 0.26
CA LYS A 199 68.21 27.05 1.03
C LYS A 199 68.20 28.56 1.25
N THR A 200 67.84 29.33 0.24
CA THR A 200 67.69 30.79 0.34
C THR A 200 66.51 31.19 1.24
N SER A 201 65.37 30.50 1.12
CA SER A 201 64.16 30.75 1.93
C SER A 201 64.39 30.45 3.42
N LEU A 202 65.23 29.46 3.74
CA LEU A 202 65.61 29.14 5.13
C LEU A 202 66.60 30.15 5.75
N SER A 203 67.26 30.97 4.93
CA SER A 203 68.20 32.00 5.41
C SER A 203 67.50 33.27 5.89
N SER A 204 66.24 33.49 5.51
CA SER A 204 65.45 34.67 5.86
C SER A 204 64.25 34.28 6.72
N LEU A 205 64.16 34.88 7.90
CA LEU A 205 63.11 34.59 8.88
C LEU A 205 61.69 34.80 8.33
N PRO A 206 61.36 35.90 7.63
CA PRO A 206 60.03 36.06 7.02
C PRO A 206 59.71 35.00 5.95
N GLN A 207 60.69 34.62 5.11
CA GLN A 207 60.49 33.62 4.06
C GLN A 207 60.28 32.22 4.63
N THR A 208 60.99 31.89 5.72
CA THR A 208 60.79 30.63 6.44
C THR A 208 59.40 30.56 7.07
N ILE A 209 58.95 31.64 7.73
CA ILE A 209 57.62 31.71 8.34
C ILE A 209 56.54 31.56 7.26
N PHE A 210 56.67 32.23 6.12
CA PHE A 210 55.73 32.11 5.01
C PHE A 210 55.61 30.67 4.50
N LEU A 211 56.74 30.02 4.22
CA LEU A 211 56.75 28.63 3.73
C LEU A 211 56.21 27.66 4.80
N ALA A 212 56.60 27.84 6.06
CA ALA A 212 56.10 27.05 7.17
C ALA A 212 54.60 27.22 7.39
N SER A 213 54.06 28.43 7.25
CA SER A 213 52.62 28.69 7.34
C SER A 213 51.85 27.98 6.22
N ILE A 214 52.32 28.00 4.98
CA ILE A 214 51.68 27.30 3.86
C ILE A 214 51.65 25.78 4.12
N ILE A 215 52.78 25.20 4.51
CA ILE A 215 52.87 23.76 4.82
C ILE A 215 51.95 23.42 6.00
N SER A 216 51.97 24.24 7.05
CA SER A 216 51.14 24.03 8.25
C SER A 216 49.65 24.09 7.93
N ILE A 217 49.21 24.98 7.05
CA ILE A 217 47.81 25.05 6.59
C ILE A 217 47.43 23.78 5.81
N GLN A 218 48.32 23.28 4.94
CA GLN A 218 48.05 22.03 4.21
C GLN A 218 47.94 20.82 5.15
N VAL A 219 48.83 20.74 6.14
CA VAL A 219 48.77 19.70 7.19
C VAL A 219 47.50 19.83 8.02
N LEU A 220 47.07 21.06 8.34
CA LEU A 220 45.83 21.30 9.07
C LEU A 220 44.59 20.84 8.29
N PHE A 221 44.55 21.06 6.97
CA PHE A 221 43.47 20.53 6.13
C PHE A 221 43.50 19.00 6.02
N HIS A 222 44.68 18.39 6.00
CA HIS A 222 44.79 16.94 6.07
C HIS A 222 44.29 16.40 7.43
N TYR A 223 44.63 17.07 8.52
CA TYR A 223 44.13 16.75 9.87
C TYR A 223 42.61 16.90 9.96
N TYR A 224 42.04 17.91 9.31
CA TYR A 224 40.58 18.05 9.16
C TYR A 224 39.96 16.89 8.41
N TYR A 225 40.56 16.48 7.27
CA TYR A 225 40.09 15.35 6.48
C TYR A 225 40.07 14.03 7.27
N LEU A 226 41.03 13.83 8.17
CA LEU A 226 41.09 12.66 9.06
C LEU A 226 40.03 12.67 10.18
N GLY A 227 39.26 13.74 10.34
CA GLY A 227 38.12 13.80 11.26
C GLY A 227 38.24 14.83 12.38
N ALA A 228 39.18 15.77 12.31
CA ALA A 228 39.26 16.84 13.31
C ALA A 228 38.01 17.74 13.29
N SER A 229 37.58 18.21 14.46
CA SER A 229 36.47 19.16 14.57
C SER A 229 36.78 20.49 13.87
N ILE A 230 35.79 21.05 13.20
CA ILE A 230 35.90 22.34 12.52
C ILE A 230 36.33 23.47 13.47
N PHE A 231 35.91 23.45 14.73
CA PHE A 231 36.31 24.46 15.72
C PHE A 231 37.80 24.38 16.05
N THR A 232 38.40 23.20 16.02
CA THR A 232 39.84 23.00 16.20
C THR A 232 40.60 23.59 15.03
N VAL A 233 40.14 23.34 13.80
CA VAL A 233 40.72 23.91 12.58
C VAL A 233 40.66 25.43 12.60
N ILE A 234 39.52 26.01 12.95
CA ILE A 234 39.35 27.47 13.03
C ILE A 234 40.31 28.08 14.06
N LYS A 235 40.50 27.45 15.23
CA LYS A 235 41.47 27.92 16.24
C LYS A 235 42.90 27.94 15.71
N PHE A 236 43.34 26.90 15.02
CA PHE A 236 44.67 26.87 14.40
C PHE A 236 44.78 27.86 13.24
N MET A 237 43.74 28.00 12.40
CA MET A 237 43.71 28.99 11.33
C MET A 237 43.75 30.43 11.86
N ALA A 238 43.15 30.72 13.01
CA ALA A 238 43.21 32.03 13.64
C ALA A 238 44.65 32.45 14.01
N VAL A 239 45.55 31.49 14.20
CA VAL A 239 46.99 31.75 14.45
C VAL A 239 47.80 31.73 13.15
N LEU A 240 47.53 30.76 12.27
CA LEU A 240 48.28 30.58 11.03
C LEU A 240 48.02 31.68 9.98
N LEU A 241 46.79 32.18 9.89
CA LEU A 241 46.45 33.22 8.92
C LEU A 241 47.15 34.57 9.19
N PRO A 242 47.18 35.11 10.42
CA PRO A 242 47.95 36.32 10.71
C PRO A 242 49.44 36.14 10.45
N ALA A 243 50.03 34.98 10.79
CA ALA A 243 51.43 34.68 10.53
C ALA A 243 51.74 34.65 9.02
N LEU A 244 50.85 34.05 8.23
CA LEU A 244 50.94 34.05 6.77
C LEU A 244 50.79 35.47 6.20
N ALA A 245 49.82 36.25 6.67
CA ALA A 245 49.59 37.62 6.21
C ALA A 245 50.80 38.52 6.53
N TYR A 246 51.31 38.47 7.75
CA TYR A 246 52.48 39.26 8.16
C TYR A 246 53.72 38.93 7.32
N SER A 247 54.02 37.65 7.13
CA SER A 247 55.16 37.22 6.33
C SER A 247 55.01 37.59 4.85
N SER A 248 53.82 37.43 4.27
CA SER A 248 53.50 37.83 2.89
C SER A 248 53.76 39.32 2.65
N LEU A 249 53.30 40.18 3.57
CA LEU A 249 53.49 41.64 3.50
C LEU A 249 54.97 42.06 3.50
N LYS A 250 55.85 41.24 4.09
CA LYS A 250 57.29 41.49 4.12
C LYS A 250 58.02 40.91 2.91
N ILE A 251 57.50 39.85 2.29
CA ILE A 251 58.17 39.15 1.19
C ILE A 251 57.89 39.81 -0.16
N PHE A 252 56.64 40.16 -0.46
CA PHE A 252 56.28 40.65 -1.79
C PHE A 252 57.01 41.94 -2.20
N PRO A 253 57.19 42.95 -1.33
CA PRO A 253 57.97 44.14 -1.69
C PRO A 253 59.47 43.84 -1.97
N VAL A 254 60.03 42.85 -1.28
CA VAL A 254 61.42 42.41 -1.49
C VAL A 254 61.56 41.67 -2.83
N ILE A 255 60.53 40.94 -3.26
CA ILE A 255 60.51 40.31 -4.58
C ILE A 255 60.34 41.38 -5.66
N ASP A 256 59.41 42.31 -5.49
CA ASP A 256 59.15 43.38 -6.46
C ASP A 256 60.38 44.25 -6.70
N SER A 257 61.07 44.66 -5.63
CA SER A 257 62.33 45.41 -5.73
C SER A 257 63.43 44.65 -6.47
N ARG A 258 63.55 43.33 -6.29
CA ARG A 258 64.51 42.49 -7.04
C ARG A 258 64.15 42.38 -8.52
N ILE A 259 62.86 42.29 -8.85
CA ILE A 259 62.38 42.26 -10.23
C ILE A 259 62.66 43.60 -10.92
N LEU A 260 62.41 44.73 -10.24
CA LEU A 260 62.68 46.06 -10.76
C LEU A 260 64.18 46.30 -10.95
N SER A 261 65.02 45.86 -10.00
CA SER A 261 66.48 45.96 -10.10
C SER A 261 67.07 45.04 -11.19
N SER A 262 66.37 44.01 -11.63
CA SER A 262 66.81 43.10 -12.70
C SER A 262 66.46 43.60 -14.10
N LYS A 263 65.59 44.61 -14.22
CA LYS A 263 65.14 45.17 -15.51
C LYS A 263 65.91 46.42 -15.95
N ASN A 264 66.70 47.01 -15.05
CA ASN A 264 67.66 48.08 -15.34
C ASN A 264 69.06 47.49 -15.50
#